data_AF-A0A6C0HPR9-F1
#
_entry.id   AF-A0A6C0HPR9-F1
#
_cell.length_a   1.000
_cell.length_b   1.000
_cell.length_c   1.000
_cell.angle_alpha   90.00
_cell.angle_beta   90.00
_cell.angle_gamma   90.00
#
_symmetry.space_group_name_H-M   'P 1'
#
loop_
_entity.id
_entity.type
_entity.pdbx_description
1 polymer ?
#
loop_
_entity_poly.entity_id
_entity_poly.type
_entity_poly.pdbx_seq_one_letter_code
_entity_poly.pdbx_strand_id
1 'polypeptide(L)'
;MVYTITKYTLKRAKQLGVMVKPSQNKTKKIDVFKENKKIASVGAYGMNDYPTYIINNGLSYANNRRRLYKIRHNSDRKLKWSRGWLADNLLW
;
A
#
# COMPACT_ATOMS: atom_id res chain seq x y z
N MET A 1 -0.89 2.36 17.91
CA MET A 1 -2.27 2.42 17.38
C MET A 1 -2.44 1.39 16.27
N VAL A 2 -3.64 0.96 15.94
CA VAL A 2 -3.85 0.10 14.76
C VAL A 2 -3.93 0.99 13.53
N TYR A 3 -3.25 0.64 12.43
CA TYR A 3 -3.37 1.39 11.17
C TYR A 3 -4.77 1.18 10.58
N THR A 4 -5.48 2.28 10.31
CA THR A 4 -6.81 2.23 9.69
C THR A 4 -6.68 2.18 8.18
N ILE A 5 -7.20 1.11 7.58
CA ILE A 5 -7.16 0.93 6.11
C ILE A 5 -8.09 1.94 5.45
N THR A 6 -7.56 2.69 4.48
CA THR A 6 -8.31 3.73 3.78
C THR A 6 -9.26 3.15 2.72
N LYS A 7 -10.31 3.92 2.37
CA LYS A 7 -11.21 3.59 1.24
C LYS A 7 -10.45 3.42 -0.09
N TYR A 8 -9.36 4.17 -0.28
CA TYR A 8 -8.48 4.03 -1.45
C TYR A 8 -7.93 2.60 -1.54
N THR A 9 -7.30 2.14 -0.45
CA THR A 9 -6.68 0.81 -0.39
C THR A 9 -7.71 -0.31 -0.54
N LEU A 10 -8.89 -0.18 0.07
CA LEU A 10 -9.99 -1.15 -0.09
C LEU A 10 -10.48 -1.23 -1.55
N LYS A 11 -10.63 -0.09 -2.23
CA LYS A 11 -11.02 -0.05 -3.64
C LYS A 11 -9.98 -0.72 -4.53
N ARG A 12 -8.69 -0.46 -4.29
CA ARG A 12 -7.58 -1.12 -5.00
C ARG A 12 -7.56 -2.62 -4.76
N ALA A 13 -7.72 -3.05 -3.52
CA ALA A 13 -7.77 -4.46 -3.16
C ALA A 13 -8.89 -5.20 -3.92
N LYS A 14 -10.10 -4.61 -3.95
CA LYS A 14 -11.24 -5.13 -4.71
C LYS A 14 -10.93 -5.24 -6.22
N GLN A 15 -10.33 -4.21 -6.81
CA GLN A 15 -9.94 -4.22 -8.23
C GLN A 15 -8.93 -5.33 -8.57
N LEU A 16 -8.06 -5.67 -7.62
CA LEU A 16 -7.01 -6.69 -7.80
C LEU A 16 -7.47 -8.11 -7.40
N GLY A 17 -8.69 -8.27 -6.88
CA GLY A 17 -9.18 -9.55 -6.38
C GLY A 17 -8.45 -10.04 -5.14
N VAL A 18 -7.99 -9.13 -4.27
CA VAL A 18 -7.35 -9.46 -3.00
C VAL A 18 -8.12 -8.88 -1.81
N MET A 19 -7.95 -9.49 -0.65
CA MET A 19 -8.45 -8.98 0.61
C MET A 19 -7.30 -8.36 1.40
N VAL A 20 -7.57 -7.26 2.10
CA VAL A 20 -6.59 -6.59 2.97
C VAL A 20 -7.12 -6.50 4.39
N LYS A 21 -6.25 -6.74 5.37
CA LYS A 21 -6.54 -6.59 6.80
C LYS A 21 -5.41 -5.83 7.48
N PRO A 22 -5.64 -5.16 8.63
CA PRO A 22 -4.54 -4.56 9.39
C PRO A 22 -3.47 -5.61 9.68
N SER A 23 -2.20 -5.25 9.53
CA SER A 23 -1.12 -6.24 9.70
C SER A 23 -0.99 -6.66 11.16
N GLN A 24 -0.78 -7.95 11.39
CA GLN A 24 -0.35 -8.45 12.70
C GLN A 24 1.12 -8.09 13.00
N ASN A 25 1.92 -7.80 11.96
CA ASN A 25 3.30 -7.35 12.13
C ASN A 25 3.31 -5.85 12.44
N LYS A 26 3.80 -5.49 13.63
CA LYS A 26 3.88 -4.10 14.11
C LYS A 26 4.67 -3.16 13.20
N THR A 27 5.57 -3.69 12.37
CA THR A 27 6.35 -2.90 11.40
C THR A 27 5.60 -2.62 10.10
N LYS A 28 4.48 -3.31 9.84
CA LYS A 28 3.73 -3.25 8.59
C LYS A 28 2.33 -2.66 8.77
N LYS A 29 1.78 -2.10 7.69
CA LYS A 29 0.45 -1.49 7.68
C LYS A 29 -0.66 -2.51 7.46
N ILE A 30 -0.54 -3.30 6.40
CA ILE A 30 -1.59 -4.24 5.98
C ILE A 30 -1.03 -5.62 5.66
N ASP A 31 -1.83 -6.64 5.93
CA ASP A 31 -1.68 -7.99 5.42
C ASP A 31 -2.57 -8.16 4.18
N VAL A 32 -2.02 -8.74 3.13
CA VAL A 32 -2.70 -9.01 1.86
C VAL A 32 -2.96 -10.50 1.74
N PHE A 33 -4.20 -10.84 1.41
CA PHE A 33 -4.69 -12.20 1.26
C PHE A 33 -5.23 -12.40 -0.14
N LYS A 34 -4.91 -13.54 -0.73
CA LYS A 34 -5.47 -14.01 -2.00
C LYS A 34 -5.95 -15.45 -1.77
N GLU A 35 -7.20 -15.75 -2.15
CA GLU A 35 -7.81 -17.07 -1.92
C GLU A 35 -7.66 -17.52 -0.45
N ASN A 36 -7.93 -16.60 0.50
CA ASN A 36 -7.79 -16.79 1.95
C ASN A 36 -6.36 -17.08 2.46
N LYS A 37 -5.35 -17.17 1.59
CA LYS A 37 -3.95 -17.31 1.97
C LYS A 37 -3.27 -15.96 2.06
N LYS A 38 -2.57 -15.70 3.17
CA LYS A 38 -1.72 -14.51 3.31
C LYS A 38 -0.54 -14.61 2.34
N ILE A 39 -0.40 -13.64 1.45
CA ILE A 39 0.69 -13.59 0.46
C ILE A 39 1.79 -12.59 0.84
N ALA A 40 1.44 -11.51 1.55
CA ALA A 40 2.40 -10.49 1.96
C ALA A 40 1.89 -9.62 3.11
N SER A 41 2.83 -8.93 3.76
CA SER A 41 2.58 -7.79 4.63
C SER A 41 3.30 -6.58 4.04
N VAL A 42 2.59 -5.47 3.77
CA VAL A 42 3.12 -4.32 3.02
C VAL A 42 2.81 -2.98 3.69
N GLY A 43 3.59 -1.96 3.30
CA GLY A 43 3.59 -0.61 3.89
C GLY A 43 4.31 -0.56 5.23
N ALA A 44 5.22 0.39 5.42
CA ALA A 44 5.88 0.58 6.72
C ALA A 44 4.96 1.39 7.64
N TYR A 45 4.78 0.95 8.89
CA TYR A 45 3.84 1.57 9.84
C TYR A 45 4.13 3.06 10.08
N GLY A 46 5.41 3.44 10.22
CA GLY A 46 5.82 4.83 10.47
C GLY A 46 5.93 5.73 9.23
N MET A 47 5.53 5.25 8.04
CA MET A 47 5.67 6.01 6.79
C MET A 47 4.32 6.34 6.18
N ASN A 48 4.14 7.58 5.72
CA ASN A 48 2.94 7.98 5.00
C ASN A 48 2.78 7.24 3.67
N ASP A 49 1.54 6.95 3.32
CA ASP A 49 1.13 6.38 2.02
C ASP A 49 0.40 7.43 1.18
N TYR A 50 0.06 7.09 -0.06
CA TYR A 50 -0.58 8.04 -0.99
C TYR A 50 -1.86 8.68 -0.43
N PRO A 51 -2.85 7.93 0.11
CA PRO A 51 -4.04 8.56 0.68
C PRO A 51 -3.71 9.45 1.90
N THR A 52 -2.72 9.08 2.73
CA THR A 52 -2.26 9.94 3.84
C THR A 52 -1.71 11.27 3.32
N TYR A 53 -0.91 11.27 2.26
CA TYR A 53 -0.39 12.52 1.67
C TYR A 53 -1.49 13.38 1.04
N ILE A 54 -2.53 12.77 0.47
CA ILE A 54 -3.68 13.55 -0.06
C ILE A 54 -4.35 14.31 1.08
N ILE A 55 -4.59 13.63 2.20
CA ILE A 55 -5.27 14.22 3.36
C ILE A 55 -4.40 15.33 3.98
N ASN A 56 -3.11 15.08 4.18
CA ASN A 56 -2.25 16.00 4.92
C ASN A 56 -1.71 17.17 4.08
N ASN A 57 -1.50 16.96 2.77
CA ASN A 57 -0.75 17.90 1.93
C ASN A 57 -1.44 18.23 0.60
N GLY A 58 -2.58 17.59 0.31
CA GLY A 58 -3.29 17.76 -0.95
C GLY A 58 -2.74 16.92 -2.11
N LEU A 59 -3.53 16.90 -3.19
CA LEU A 59 -3.34 15.99 -4.32
C LEU A 59 -2.04 16.23 -5.08
N SER A 60 -1.64 17.49 -5.30
CA SER A 60 -0.42 17.83 -6.04
C SER A 60 0.83 17.27 -5.32
N TYR A 61 0.91 17.49 -4.01
CA TYR A 61 1.99 16.96 -3.19
C TYR A 61 2.00 15.42 -3.19
N ALA A 62 0.84 14.80 -2.97
CA ALA A 62 0.70 13.34 -2.98
C ALA A 62 1.14 12.72 -4.32
N ASN A 63 0.80 13.36 -5.45
CA ASN A 63 1.21 12.92 -6.77
C ASN A 63 2.73 12.97 -6.95
N ASN A 64 3.39 14.04 -6.48
CA ASN A 64 4.84 14.11 -6.53
C ASN A 64 5.50 13.03 -5.65
N ARG A 65 4.99 12.82 -4.43
CA ARG A 65 5.48 11.74 -3.53
C ARG A 65 5.31 10.37 -4.17
N ARG A 66 4.18 10.09 -4.81
CA ARG A 66 3.93 8.86 -5.56
C ARG A 66 4.89 8.67 -6.73
N ARG A 67 5.17 9.73 -7.49
CA ARG A 67 6.16 9.69 -8.58
C ARG A 67 7.54 9.31 -8.04
N LEU A 68 8.00 9.97 -6.98
CA LEU A 68 9.28 9.67 -6.33
C LEU A 68 9.34 8.25 -5.76
N TYR A 69 8.25 7.78 -5.15
CA TYR A 69 8.14 6.39 -4.71
C TYR A 69 8.36 5.41 -5.87
N LYS A 70 7.67 5.62 -7.00
CA LYS A 70 7.77 4.76 -8.19
C LYS A 70 9.15 4.75 -8.83
N ILE A 71 9.87 5.88 -8.78
CA ILE A 71 11.25 5.98 -9.24
C ILE A 71 12.16 5.14 -8.33
N ARG A 72 12.08 5.34 -7.01
CA ARG A 72 12.90 4.62 -6.03
C ARG A 72 12.66 3.11 -6.00
N HIS A 73 11.42 2.68 -6.24
CA HIS A 73 11.00 1.28 -6.24
C HIS A 73 10.87 0.68 -7.65
N ASN A 74 11.54 1.26 -8.65
CA ASN A 74 11.39 0.80 -10.03
C ASN A 74 11.89 -0.65 -10.26
N SER A 75 12.86 -1.11 -9.45
CA SER A 75 13.44 -2.44 -9.54
C SER A 75 12.54 -3.55 -8.96
N ASP A 76 11.75 -3.26 -7.91
CA ASP A 76 10.96 -4.25 -7.17
C ASP A 76 9.45 -4.15 -7.41
N ARG A 77 8.92 -2.96 -7.78
CA ARG A 77 7.48 -2.74 -7.98
C ARG A 77 6.89 -3.36 -9.25
N LYS A 78 7.73 -3.84 -10.17
CA LYS A 78 7.29 -4.41 -11.46
C LYS A 78 6.96 -5.90 -11.42
N LEU A 79 7.53 -6.62 -10.45
CA LEU A 79 7.31 -8.06 -10.31
C LEU A 79 5.91 -8.31 -9.71
N LYS A 80 4.96 -8.77 -10.53
CA LYS A 80 3.57 -8.99 -10.11
C LYS A 80 3.50 -9.87 -8.85
N TRP A 81 2.66 -9.48 -7.90
CA TRP A 81 2.49 -10.13 -6.59
C TRP A 81 3.70 -10.07 -5.64
N SER A 82 4.80 -9.41 -6.03
CA SER A 82 5.87 -9.09 -5.09
C SER A 82 5.39 -8.12 -4.01
N ARG A 83 6.13 -8.05 -2.90
CA ARG A 83 5.85 -7.06 -1.84
C ARG A 83 5.90 -5.62 -2.36
N GLY A 84 6.83 -5.32 -3.27
CA GLY A 84 6.96 -4.01 -3.90
C GLY A 84 5.77 -3.70 -4.81
N TRP A 85 5.35 -4.66 -5.63
CA TRP A 85 4.19 -4.49 -6.52
C TRP A 85 2.89 -4.32 -5.72
N LEU A 86 2.70 -5.10 -4.66
CA LEU A 86 1.54 -4.97 -3.79
C LEU A 86 1.51 -3.63 -3.06
N ALA A 87 2.65 -3.15 -2.57
CA ALA A 87 2.76 -1.82 -1.96
C ALA A 87 2.44 -0.70 -2.97
N ASP A 88 3.00 -0.77 -4.18
CA ASP A 88 2.77 0.22 -5.25
C ASP A 88 1.30 0.29 -5.66
N ASN A 89 0.61 -0.85 -5.73
CA ASN A 89 -0.77 -0.88 -6.23
C ASN A 89 -1.84 -0.67 -5.14
N LEU A 90 -1.54 -0.97 -3.87
CA LEU A 90 -2.52 -0.87 -2.76
C LEU A 90 -2.36 0.41 -1.94
N LEU A 91 -1.14 0.93 -1.80
CA LEU A 91 -0.81 2.05 -0.91
C LEU A 91 -0.26 3.28 -1.64
N TRP A 92 0.22 3.13 -2.88
CA TRP A 92 0.67 4.22 -3.74
C TRP A 92 -0.21 4.32 -4.99
#